data_AF-A0A0Z8NK13-F1
#
_entry.id   AF-A0A0Z8NK13-F1
#
_cell.length_a   1.000
_cell.length_b   1.000
_cell.length_c   1.000
_cell.angle_alpha   90.00
_cell.angle_beta   90.00
_cell.angle_gamma   90.00
#
_symmetry.space_group_name_H-M   'P 1'
#
loop_
_entity.id
_entity.type
_entity.pdbx_description
1 polymer ?
#
loop_
_entity_poly.entity_id
_entity_poly.type
_entity_poly.pdbx_seq_one_letter_code
_entity_poly.pdbx_strand_id
1 'polypeptide(L)'
;MSSYGTSHTERSPSSTFLCIREKDQQMVGICTIRHDLNHEHLKNYIGHIGYSIHPEERRNGYATEQLRLALLEAKKLGIAQVLIIAADWNIASQKTILANGGVYEDTRIDPNSSERMLRYWIENL
;
A
#
# COMPACT_ATOMS: atom_id res chain seq x y z
N MET A 1 -20.80 12.77 -9.07
CA MET A 1 -21.14 11.39 -9.51
C MET A 1 -19.92 10.54 -9.27
N SER A 2 -19.99 9.54 -8.39
CA SER A 2 -18.81 8.74 -8.07
C SER A 2 -18.56 7.67 -9.13
N SER A 3 -17.33 7.52 -9.58
CA SER A 3 -16.86 6.61 -10.63
C SER A 3 -16.94 5.11 -10.28
N TYR A 4 -17.52 4.75 -9.13
CA TYR A 4 -17.67 3.35 -8.69
C TYR A 4 -18.48 2.49 -9.68
N GLY A 5 -19.34 3.08 -10.51
CA GLY A 5 -20.18 2.35 -11.48
C GLY A 5 -19.49 1.94 -12.80
N THR A 6 -18.25 2.36 -13.04
CA THR A 6 -17.54 2.11 -14.32
C THR A 6 -16.26 1.28 -14.18
N SER A 7 -15.89 0.82 -12.98
CA SER A 7 -14.73 -0.05 -12.84
C SER A 7 -15.06 -1.47 -13.33
N HIS A 8 -14.11 -2.11 -14.02
CA HIS A 8 -14.20 -3.54 -14.29
C HIS A 8 -14.33 -4.30 -12.97
N THR A 9 -15.05 -5.42 -13.00
CA THR A 9 -15.43 -6.28 -11.86
C THR A 9 -14.25 -6.91 -11.10
N GLU A 10 -13.02 -6.50 -11.35
CA GLU A 10 -11.80 -6.95 -10.65
C GLU A 10 -10.94 -5.77 -10.17
N ARG A 11 -11.45 -4.53 -10.26
CA ARG A 11 -10.71 -3.31 -9.94
C ARG A 11 -11.46 -2.49 -8.89
N SER A 12 -10.78 -2.22 -7.78
CA SER A 12 -11.17 -1.17 -6.84
C SER A 12 -10.83 0.20 -7.45
N PRO A 13 -11.71 1.19 -7.33
CA PRO A 13 -11.33 2.59 -7.49
C PRO A 13 -10.15 2.93 -6.57
N SER A 14 -9.26 3.78 -7.06
CA SER A 14 -8.03 4.10 -6.37
C SER A 14 -7.60 5.54 -6.60
N SER A 15 -6.90 6.09 -5.62
CA SER A 15 -6.21 7.36 -5.70
C SER A 15 -4.71 7.11 -5.79
N THR A 16 -4.03 7.78 -6.72
CA THR A 16 -2.59 7.68 -6.90
C THR A 16 -1.93 9.02 -6.60
N PHE A 17 -0.88 8.97 -5.80
CA PHE A 17 -0.12 10.11 -5.30
C PHE A 17 1.33 10.02 -5.77
N LEU A 18 1.87 11.17 -6.19
CA LEU A 18 3.29 11.33 -6.46
C LEU A 18 3.95 11.87 -5.19
N CYS A 19 5.03 11.23 -4.76
CA CYS A 19 5.79 11.70 -3.60
C CYS A 19 6.90 12.63 -4.09
N ILE A 20 6.72 13.92 -3.83
CA ILE A 20 7.67 14.97 -4.22
C ILE A 20 8.47 15.39 -2.99
N ARG A 21 9.78 15.40 -3.13
CA ARG A 21 10.68 15.88 -2.09
C ARG A 21 10.76 17.40 -2.13
N GLU A 22 10.43 18.05 -1.01
CA GLU A 22 10.28 19.51 -0.97
C GLU A 22 11.58 20.27 -1.30
N LYS A 23 12.74 19.75 -0.87
CA LYS A 23 14.03 20.47 -0.97
C LYS A 23 14.46 20.79 -2.40
N ASP A 24 14.09 19.93 -3.36
CA ASP A 24 14.57 19.98 -4.75
C ASP A 24 13.48 19.62 -5.78
N GLN A 25 12.24 19.45 -5.33
CA GLN A 25 11.07 19.13 -6.14
C GLN A 25 11.20 17.84 -6.96
N GLN A 26 12.11 16.94 -6.56
CA GLN A 26 12.29 15.65 -7.24
C GLN A 26 11.20 14.66 -6.84
N MET A 27 10.70 13.91 -7.81
CA MET A 27 9.81 12.79 -7.55
C MET A 27 10.62 11.61 -7.01
N VAL A 28 10.37 11.24 -5.75
CA VAL A 28 11.09 10.16 -5.07
C VAL A 28 10.31 8.85 -5.05
N GLY A 29 9.02 8.87 -5.38
CA GLY A 29 8.22 7.66 -5.44
C GLY A 29 6.77 7.89 -5.81
N ILE A 30 6.01 6.80 -5.85
CA ILE A 30 4.58 6.77 -6.17
C ILE A 30 3.86 5.87 -5.18
N CYS A 31 2.64 6.25 -4.80
CA CYS A 31 1.78 5.48 -3.93
C CYS A 31 0.37 5.42 -4.50
N THR A 32 -0.27 4.25 -4.40
CA THR A 32 -1.66 4.05 -4.79
C THR A 32 -2.44 3.52 -3.60
N ILE A 33 -3.58 4.13 -3.32
CA ILE A 33 -4.53 3.74 -2.28
C ILE A 33 -5.80 3.23 -2.97
N ARG A 34 -6.11 1.95 -2.79
CA ARG A 34 -7.37 1.34 -3.19
C ARG A 34 -8.42 1.66 -2.15
N HIS A 35 -9.58 2.15 -2.59
CA HIS A 35 -10.62 2.65 -1.70
C HIS A 35 -11.41 1.51 -1.03
N ASP A 36 -11.39 0.33 -1.64
CA ASP A 36 -11.99 -0.89 -1.11
C ASP A 36 -11.18 -2.13 -1.51
N LEU A 37 -11.47 -3.26 -0.87
CA LEU A 37 -10.92 -4.58 -1.21
C LEU A 37 -12.06 -5.58 -1.41
N ASN A 38 -13.10 -5.18 -2.16
CA ASN A 38 -14.29 -6.01 -2.35
C ASN A 38 -14.01 -7.32 -3.12
N HIS A 39 -12.88 -7.41 -3.81
CA HIS A 39 -12.45 -8.62 -4.52
C HIS A 39 -11.53 -9.47 -3.67
N GLU A 40 -11.75 -10.79 -3.69
CA GLU A 40 -10.96 -11.75 -2.90
C GLU A 40 -9.47 -11.64 -3.20
N HIS A 41 -9.08 -11.54 -4.47
CA HIS A 41 -7.66 -11.42 -4.83
C HIS A 41 -7.01 -10.16 -4.23
N LEU A 42 -7.74 -9.03 -4.22
CA LEU A 42 -7.26 -7.79 -3.61
C LEU A 42 -7.11 -7.94 -2.09
N LYS A 43 -8.13 -8.49 -1.43
CA LYS A 43 -8.12 -8.75 0.01
C LYS A 43 -7.05 -9.77 0.41
N ASN A 44 -6.68 -10.68 -0.48
CA ASN A 44 -5.79 -11.79 -0.16
C ASN A 44 -4.32 -11.56 -0.50
N TYR A 45 -4.03 -10.78 -1.56
CA TYR A 45 -2.67 -10.74 -2.12
C TYR A 45 -2.16 -9.33 -2.47
N ILE A 46 -3.04 -8.32 -2.53
CA ILE A 46 -2.67 -6.97 -2.98
C ILE A 46 -2.75 -5.90 -1.87
N GLY A 47 -3.84 -5.88 -1.09
CA GLY A 47 -4.07 -4.88 -0.02
C GLY A 47 -4.46 -3.48 -0.51
N HIS A 48 -4.69 -2.57 0.44
CA HIS A 48 -5.14 -1.20 0.16
C HIS A 48 -4.03 -0.36 -0.46
N ILE A 49 -2.83 -0.40 0.11
CA ILE A 49 -1.75 0.50 -0.27
C ILE A 49 -0.66 -0.25 -1.03
N GLY A 50 -0.40 0.18 -2.26
CA GLY A 50 0.82 -0.16 -3.00
C GLY A 50 1.74 1.06 -3.07
N TYR A 51 3.05 0.86 -2.94
CA TYR A 51 4.00 1.96 -2.95
C TYR A 51 5.34 1.54 -3.56
N SER A 52 6.05 2.50 -4.16
CA SER A 52 7.41 2.28 -4.63
C SER A 52 8.24 3.57 -4.56
N ILE A 53 9.53 3.38 -4.28
CA ILE A 53 10.54 4.44 -4.21
C ILE A 53 11.49 4.30 -5.40
N HIS A 54 11.81 5.43 -6.01
CA HIS A 54 12.78 5.55 -7.09
C HIS A 54 14.08 4.81 -6.70
N PRO A 55 14.66 3.95 -7.55
CA PRO A 55 15.78 3.09 -7.17
C PRO A 55 16.95 3.80 -6.49
N GLU A 56 17.32 4.97 -7.00
CA GLU A 56 18.43 5.79 -6.48
C GLU A 56 18.10 6.50 -5.15
N GLU A 57 16.82 6.57 -4.78
CA GLU A 57 16.35 7.26 -3.58
C GLU A 57 16.07 6.29 -2.42
N ARG A 58 16.25 4.98 -2.65
CA ARG A 58 16.03 3.94 -1.63
C ARG A 58 17.03 4.07 -0.47
N ARG A 59 16.67 3.48 0.68
CA ARG A 59 17.47 3.47 1.93
C ARG A 59 17.68 4.84 2.58
N ASN A 60 16.95 5.87 2.12
CA ASN A 60 16.94 7.21 2.72
C ASN A 60 15.71 7.48 3.61
N GLY A 61 14.98 6.44 4.02
CA GLY A 61 13.76 6.57 4.84
C GLY A 61 12.49 6.96 4.10
N TYR A 62 12.54 7.30 2.81
CA TYR A 62 11.36 7.76 2.07
C TYR A 62 10.21 6.76 2.00
N ALA A 63 10.47 5.44 1.98
CA ALA A 63 9.38 4.45 1.99
C ALA A 63 8.55 4.53 3.27
N THR A 64 9.21 4.70 4.43
CA THR A 64 8.56 4.84 5.73
C THR A 64 7.72 6.10 5.77
N GLU A 65 8.26 7.23 5.32
CA GLU A 65 7.53 8.51 5.30
C GLU A 65 6.39 8.50 4.28
N GLN A 66 6.61 7.95 3.08
CA GLN A 66 5.58 7.79 2.05
C GLN A 66 4.42 6.95 2.56
N LEU A 67 4.68 5.84 3.27
CA LEU A 67 3.62 5.04 3.85
C LEU A 67 2.87 5.80 4.95
N ARG A 68 3.57 6.52 5.83
CA ARG A 68 2.96 7.36 6.86
C ARG A 68 2.00 8.40 6.26
N LEU A 69 2.43 9.09 5.20
CA LEU A 69 1.60 10.05 4.47
C LEU A 69 0.41 9.37 3.78
N ALA A 70 0.61 8.21 3.17
CA ALA A 70 -0.47 7.44 2.56
C ALA A 70 -1.53 7.01 3.57
N LEU A 71 -1.15 6.66 4.80
CA LEU A 71 -2.11 6.36 5.88
C LEU A 71 -2.97 7.57 6.24
N LEU A 72 -2.39 8.78 6.27
CA LEU A 72 -3.15 10.01 6.48
C LEU A 72 -4.18 10.25 5.37
N GLU A 73 -3.82 10.00 4.12
CA GLU A 73 -4.76 10.09 2.98
C GLU A 73 -5.82 8.99 3.04
N ALA A 74 -5.46 7.75 3.38
CA ALA A 74 -6.40 6.65 3.59
C ALA A 74 -7.44 6.98 4.66
N LYS A 75 -7.03 7.67 5.74
CA LYS A 75 -7.94 8.14 6.80
C LYS A 75 -8.95 9.14 6.26
N LYS A 76 -8.53 10.09 5.42
CA LYS A 76 -9.45 11.06 4.77
C LYS A 76 -10.45 10.38 3.84
N LEU A 77 -10.08 9.24 3.27
CA LEU A 77 -10.96 8.40 2.44
C LEU A 77 -11.90 7.49 3.28
N GLY A 78 -11.83 7.54 4.61
CA GLY A 78 -12.67 6.74 5.51
C GLY A 78 -12.15 5.31 5.74
N ILE A 79 -10.90 5.02 5.37
CA ILE A 79 -10.29 3.70 5.53
C ILE A 79 -9.61 3.63 6.91
N ALA A 80 -10.37 3.18 7.90
CA ALA A 80 -9.91 3.06 9.29
C ALA A 80 -9.00 1.84 9.53
N GLN A 81 -9.13 0.78 8.73
CA GLN A 81 -8.29 -0.42 8.83
C GLN A 81 -7.58 -0.67 7.50
N VAL A 82 -6.26 -0.55 7.50
CA VAL A 82 -5.45 -0.62 6.28
C VAL A 82 -4.69 -1.94 6.23
N LEU A 83 -5.13 -2.85 5.37
CA LEU A 83 -4.36 -4.02 4.95
C LEU A 83 -3.25 -3.63 3.98
N ILE A 84 -2.02 -4.04 4.28
CA ILE A 84 -0.86 -3.94 3.39
C ILE A 84 -0.22 -5.32 3.29
N ILE A 85 0.15 -5.70 2.07
CA ILE A 85 0.66 -7.03 1.76
C ILE A 85 2.04 -6.89 1.12
N ALA A 86 3.00 -7.69 1.57
CA ALA A 86 4.34 -7.74 1.01
C ALA A 86 4.78 -9.19 0.81
N ALA A 87 5.49 -9.47 -0.29
CA ALA A 87 6.13 -10.77 -0.46
C ALA A 87 7.18 -11.03 0.64
N ASP A 88 7.38 -12.30 0.98
CA ASP A 88 8.30 -12.75 2.03
C ASP A 88 9.76 -12.37 1.79
N TRP A 89 10.17 -12.33 0.52
CA TRP A 89 11.49 -11.88 0.09
C TRP A 89 11.65 -10.36 0.18
N ASN A 90 10.56 -9.59 0.25
CA ASN A 90 10.59 -8.13 0.29
C ASN A 90 10.72 -7.60 1.74
N ILE A 91 11.88 -7.88 2.34
CA ILE A 91 12.23 -7.46 3.71
C ILE A 91 12.16 -5.93 3.88
N ALA A 92 12.46 -5.16 2.82
CA ALA A 92 12.39 -3.70 2.87
C ALA A 92 10.97 -3.21 3.11
N SER A 93 9.99 -3.74 2.37
CA SER A 93 8.58 -3.40 2.60
C SER A 93 8.09 -3.87 3.96
N GLN A 94 8.47 -5.07 4.40
CA GLN A 94 8.10 -5.57 5.73
C GLN A 94 8.57 -4.63 6.84
N LYS A 95 9.84 -4.18 6.79
CA LYS A 95 10.37 -3.20 7.75
C LYS A 95 9.62 -1.87 7.71
N THR A 96 9.30 -1.38 6.52
CA THR A 96 8.51 -0.15 6.32
C THR A 96 7.11 -0.27 6.94
N ILE A 97 6.43 -1.40 6.74
CA ILE A 97 5.10 -1.67 7.27
C ILE A 97 5.13 -1.74 8.80
N LEU A 98 6.07 -2.51 9.36
CA LEU A 98 6.24 -2.63 10.82
C LEU A 98 6.56 -1.29 11.47
N ALA A 99 7.42 -0.47 10.84
CA ALA A 99 7.74 0.87 11.34
C ALA A 99 6.55 1.84 11.34
N ASN A 100 5.50 1.55 10.56
CA ASN A 100 4.25 2.31 10.52
C ASN A 100 3.13 1.63 11.33
N GLY A 101 3.46 0.72 12.25
CA GLY A 101 2.49 0.08 13.14
C GLY A 101 1.77 -1.12 12.54
N GLY A 102 2.27 -1.69 11.44
CA GLY A 102 1.71 -2.91 10.87
C GLY A 102 1.78 -4.08 11.83
N VAL A 103 0.64 -4.73 12.05
CA VAL A 103 0.49 -5.96 12.82
C VAL A 103 0.33 -7.12 11.86
N TYR A 104 1.23 -8.09 11.92
CA TYR A 104 1.17 -9.29 11.10
C TYR A 104 -0.10 -10.10 11.41
N GLU A 105 -0.81 -10.52 10.36
CA GLU A 105 -1.99 -11.37 10.46
C GLU A 105 -1.65 -12.83 10.10
N ASP A 106 -1.31 -13.06 8.84
CA ASP A 106 -1.03 -14.38 8.29
C ASP A 106 -0.14 -14.30 7.03
N THR A 107 0.19 -15.47 6.49
CA THR A 107 0.87 -15.60 5.20
C THR A 107 0.04 -16.47 4.29
N ARG A 108 -0.12 -16.03 3.04
CA ARG A 108 -0.88 -16.76 2.00
C ARG A 108 0.02 -16.99 0.80
N ILE A 109 -0.24 -18.07 0.05
CA ILE A 109 0.42 -18.31 -1.23
C ILE A 109 -0.48 -17.74 -2.31
N ASP A 110 0.04 -16.80 -3.11
CA ASP A 110 -0.68 -16.27 -4.26
C ASP A 110 -0.77 -17.37 -5.33
N PRO A 111 -1.97 -17.81 -5.74
CA PRO A 111 -2.12 -18.88 -6.73
C PRO A 111 -1.58 -18.49 -8.12
N ASN A 112 -1.42 -17.20 -8.41
CA ASN A 112 -0.96 -16.72 -9.71
C ASN A 112 0.56 -16.63 -9.81
N SER A 113 1.25 -16.31 -8.71
CA SER A 113 2.71 -16.14 -8.69
C SER A 113 3.45 -17.23 -7.91
N SER A 114 2.73 -18.04 -7.13
CA SER A 114 3.29 -18.97 -6.14
C SER A 114 4.14 -18.28 -5.05
N GLU A 115 4.07 -16.96 -4.93
CA GLU A 115 4.80 -16.21 -3.91
C GLU A 115 4.09 -16.27 -2.56
N ARG A 116 4.88 -16.22 -1.48
CA ARG A 116 4.38 -16.10 -0.11
C ARG A 116 4.13 -14.64 0.22
N MET A 117 2.87 -14.29 0.39
CA MET A 117 2.37 -12.95 0.66
C MET A 117 2.06 -12.79 2.14
N LEU A 118 2.82 -11.93 2.83
CA LEU A 118 2.66 -11.61 4.25
C LEU A 118 1.68 -10.45 4.37
N ARG A 119 0.66 -10.65 5.20
CA ARG A 119 -0.44 -9.71 5.41
C ARG A 119 -0.29 -8.98 6.73
N TYR A 120 -0.44 -7.66 6.68
CA TYR A 120 -0.33 -6.79 7.85
C TYR A 120 -1.50 -5.82 7.91
N TRP A 121 -2.09 -5.68 9.07
CA TRP A 121 -3.12 -4.67 9.34
C TRP A 121 -2.53 -3.48 10.09
N ILE A 122 -2.97 -2.28 9.73
CA ILE A 122 -2.71 -1.04 10.46
C ILE A 122 -4.04 -0.45 10.88
N GLU A 123 -4.22 -0.25 12.18
CA GLU A 123 -5.32 0.52 12.74
C GLU A 123 -5.04 2.01 12.55
N ASN A 124 -5.87 2.67 11.75
CA ASN A 124 -5.70 4.05 11.31
C ASN A 124 -6.72 4.98 12.00
N LEU A 125 -6.73 4.91 13.34
CA LEU A 125 -7.65 5.63 14.24
C LEU A 125 -7.41 7.13 14.28
#